data_AF-A0A388Q520-F1
#
_entry.id   AF-A0A388Q520-F1
#
_cell.length_a   1.000
_cell.length_b   1.000
_cell.length_c   1.000
_cell.angle_alpha   90.00
_cell.angle_beta   90.00
_cell.angle_gamma   90.00
#
_symmetry.space_group_name_H-M   'P 1'
#
loop_
_entity.id
_entity.type
_entity.pdbx_description
1 polymer ?
#
loop_
_entity_poly.entity_id
_entity_poly.type
_entity_poly.pdbx_seq_one_letter_code
_entity_poly.pdbx_strand_id
1 'polypeptide(L)'
;MEKVFAKAEELAGNLKNYVNARIDEVKFEAAEKTSALLANLLAGLIVSLIFLFFIGFASVAIAICLGNWIGHLWAGYLCVAVFYLLAGIIVWIGREKLIRLPIMNSLIRQLFGTHEED
;
A
#
# COMPACT_ATOMS: atom_id res chain seq x y z
N MET A 1 28.57 50.78 -18.32
CA MET A 1 27.64 49.66 -18.58
C MET A 1 28.23 48.30 -18.21
N GLU A 2 29.55 48.09 -18.31
CA GLU A 2 30.25 46.83 -17.93
C GLU A 2 29.97 46.30 -16.51
N LYS A 3 29.92 47.18 -15.49
CA LYS A 3 29.73 46.79 -14.09
C LYS A 3 28.37 46.17 -13.79
N VAL A 4 27.35 46.46 -14.60
CA VAL A 4 25.98 45.97 -14.39
C VAL A 4 25.84 44.54 -14.91
N PHE A 5 26.53 44.22 -16.01
CA PHE A 5 26.61 42.87 -16.56
C PHE A 5 27.43 41.94 -15.66
N ALA A 6 28.59 42.40 -15.16
CA ALA A 6 29.40 41.62 -14.22
C ALA A 6 28.62 41.23 -12.94
N LYS A 7 27.82 42.16 -12.41
CA LYS A 7 26.98 41.92 -11.22
C LYS A 7 25.80 41.00 -11.51
N ALA A 8 25.25 41.04 -12.72
CA ALA A 8 24.19 40.13 -13.16
C ALA A 8 24.71 38.71 -13.36
N GLU A 9 25.93 38.56 -13.87
CA GLU A 9 26.59 37.27 -14.07
C GLU A 9 26.99 36.62 -12.75
N GLU A 10 27.44 37.41 -11.77
CA GLU A 10 27.71 36.97 -10.39
C GLU A 10 26.43 36.52 -9.67
N LEU A 11 25.31 37.26 -9.85
CA LEU A 11 24.00 36.86 -9.32
C LEU A 11 23.50 35.57 -9.96
N ALA A 12 23.64 35.44 -11.28
CA ALA A 12 23.24 34.25 -12.02
C ALA A 12 24.06 33.02 -11.61
N GLY A 13 25.37 33.20 -11.37
CA GLY A 13 26.26 32.16 -10.85
C GLY A 13 25.86 31.68 -9.45
N ASN A 14 25.56 32.62 -8.54
CA ASN A 14 25.11 32.29 -7.18
C ASN A 14 23.73 31.64 -7.15
N LEU A 15 22.77 32.11 -7.97
CA LEU A 15 21.47 31.46 -8.12
C LEU A 15 21.60 30.03 -8.64
N LYS A 16 22.46 29.82 -9.64
CA LYS A 16 22.69 28.50 -10.24
C LYS A 16 23.26 27.51 -9.23
N ASN A 17 24.17 27.95 -8.37
CA ASN A 17 24.72 27.13 -7.29
C ASN A 17 23.68 26.82 -6.21
N TYR A 18 22.82 27.78 -5.86
CA TYR A 18 21.75 27.58 -4.88
C TYR A 18 20.66 26.63 -5.40
N VAL A 19 20.32 26.74 -6.69
CA VAL A 19 19.38 25.84 -7.37
C VAL A 19 19.97 24.43 -7.49
N ASN A 20 21.27 24.30 -7.79
CA ASN A 20 21.92 22.99 -7.80
C ASN A 20 21.93 22.31 -6.43
N ALA A 21 22.24 23.04 -5.35
CA ALA A 21 22.22 22.49 -4.00
C ALA A 21 20.82 22.00 -3.58
N ARG A 22 19.77 22.79 -3.90
CA ARG A 22 18.36 22.39 -3.73
C ARG A 22 17.99 21.17 -4.58
N ILE A 23 18.48 21.06 -5.82
CA ILE A 23 18.23 19.90 -6.69
C ILE A 23 18.88 18.64 -6.13
N ASP A 24 20.09 18.74 -5.57
CA ASP A 24 20.77 17.60 -4.95
C ASP A 24 20.05 17.15 -3.67
N GLU A 25 19.61 18.08 -2.82
CA GLU A 25 18.78 17.76 -1.64
C GLU A 25 17.47 17.07 -2.03
N VAL A 26 16.77 17.57 -3.05
CA VAL A 26 15.52 16.97 -3.54
C VAL A 26 15.76 15.60 -4.17
N LYS A 27 16.90 15.37 -4.83
CA LYS A 27 17.29 14.06 -5.38
C LYS A 27 17.51 13.02 -4.28
N PHE A 28 18.20 13.40 -3.21
CA PHE A 28 18.45 12.51 -2.08
C PHE A 28 17.15 12.19 -1.33
N GLU A 29 16.32 13.20 -1.06
CA GLU A 29 15.03 12.99 -0.39
C GLU A 29 14.05 12.18 -1.26
N ALA A 30 14.05 12.40 -2.58
CA ALA A 30 13.26 11.59 -3.51
C ALA A 30 13.76 10.15 -3.58
N ALA A 31 15.07 9.92 -3.60
CA ALA A 31 15.65 8.58 -3.60
C ALA A 31 15.36 7.84 -2.28
N GLU A 32 15.42 8.53 -1.14
CA GLU A 32 15.13 7.96 0.17
C GLU A 32 13.64 7.63 0.32
N LYS A 33 12.74 8.57 -0.02
CA LYS A 33 11.28 8.33 0.00
C LYS A 33 10.85 7.21 -0.94
N THR A 34 11.40 7.18 -2.16
CA THR A 34 11.09 6.12 -3.14
C THR A 34 11.65 4.78 -2.68
N SER A 35 12.86 4.74 -2.13
CA SER A 35 13.45 3.52 -1.57
C SER A 35 12.69 3.02 -0.35
N ALA A 36 12.24 3.92 0.54
CA ALA A 36 11.42 3.56 1.70
C ALA A 36 10.04 3.04 1.28
N LEU A 37 9.40 3.65 0.27
CA LEU A 37 8.14 3.15 -0.29
C LEU A 37 8.32 1.76 -0.91
N LEU A 38 9.34 1.57 -1.74
CA LEU A 38 9.63 0.29 -2.38
C LEU A 38 9.97 -0.79 -1.34
N ALA A 39 10.77 -0.45 -0.32
CA ALA A 39 11.09 -1.35 0.78
C ALA A 39 9.84 -1.75 1.56
N ASN A 40 8.93 -0.81 1.86
CA ASN A 40 7.67 -1.12 2.53
C ASN A 40 6.72 -1.96 1.66
N LEU A 41 6.64 -1.68 0.36
CA LEU A 41 5.84 -2.47 -0.58
C LEU A 41 6.38 -3.90 -0.69
N LEU A 42 7.69 -4.07 -0.80
CA LEU A 42 8.35 -5.39 -0.85
C LEU A 42 8.18 -6.14 0.48
N ALA A 43 8.42 -5.47 1.61
CA ALA A 43 8.21 -6.06 2.93
C ALA A 43 6.75 -6.47 3.12
N GLY A 44 5.80 -5.61 2.75
CA GLY A 44 4.37 -5.89 2.78
C GLY A 44 4.00 -7.06 1.88
N LEU A 45 4.59 -7.15 0.68
CA LEU A 45 4.38 -8.27 -0.24
C LEU A 45 4.89 -9.60 0.35
N ILE A 46 6.11 -9.60 0.90
CA ILE A 46 6.70 -10.80 1.53
C ILE A 46 5.84 -11.26 2.71
N VAL A 47 5.47 -10.34 3.60
CA VAL A 47 4.61 -10.64 4.76
C VAL A 47 3.26 -11.16 4.30
N SER A 48 2.63 -10.51 3.31
CA SER A 48 1.35 -10.94 2.73
C SER A 48 1.44 -12.36 2.14
N LEU A 49 2.54 -12.69 1.45
CA LEU A 49 2.77 -14.02 0.90
C LEU A 49 2.83 -15.09 2.01
N ILE A 50 3.61 -14.83 3.06
CA ILE A 50 3.73 -15.74 4.21
C ILE A 50 2.37 -15.92 4.89
N PHE A 51 1.62 -14.84 5.05
CA PHE A 51 0.28 -14.86 5.65
C PHE A 51 -0.71 -15.67 4.81
N LEU A 52 -0.65 -15.54 3.48
CA LEU A 52 -1.46 -16.31 2.55
C LEU A 52 -1.19 -17.81 2.69
N PHE A 53 0.08 -18.21 2.74
CA PHE A 53 0.46 -19.60 2.97
C PHE A 53 -0.02 -20.09 4.34
N PHE A 54 0.16 -19.31 5.39
CA PHE A 54 -0.30 -19.65 6.73
C PHE A 54 -1.81 -19.91 6.77
N ILE A 55 -2.63 -19.01 6.20
CA ILE A 55 -4.10 -19.17 6.15
C ILE A 55 -4.48 -20.38 5.31
N GLY A 56 -3.80 -20.62 4.18
CA GLY A 56 -4.02 -21.78 3.33
C GLY A 56 -3.78 -23.09 4.08
N PHE A 57 -2.62 -23.22 4.72
CA PHE A 57 -2.30 -24.40 5.53
C PHE A 57 -3.20 -24.55 6.75
N ALA A 58 -3.53 -23.46 7.44
CA ALA A 58 -4.47 -23.48 8.57
C ALA A 58 -5.85 -23.98 8.13
N SER A 59 -6.34 -23.55 6.97
CA SER A 59 -7.62 -24.02 6.43
C SER A 59 -7.62 -25.51 6.13
N VAL A 60 -6.54 -26.01 5.52
CA VAL A 60 -6.37 -27.45 5.25
C VAL A 60 -6.29 -28.24 6.56
N ALA A 61 -5.54 -27.74 7.55
CA ALA A 61 -5.44 -28.39 8.86
C ALA A 61 -6.79 -28.45 9.58
N ILE A 62 -7.57 -27.36 9.55
CA ILE A 62 -8.93 -27.32 10.12
C ILE A 62 -9.86 -28.30 9.39
N ALA A 63 -9.80 -28.35 8.05
CA ALA A 63 -10.59 -29.29 7.26
C ALA A 63 -10.28 -30.74 7.62
N ILE A 64 -8.99 -31.10 7.75
CA ILE A 64 -8.58 -32.47 8.12
C ILE A 64 -9.00 -32.78 9.56
N CYS A 65 -8.85 -31.84 10.50
CA CYS A 65 -9.23 -32.02 11.90
C CYS A 65 -10.75 -32.27 12.04
N LEU A 66 -11.58 -31.44 11.41
CA LEU A 66 -13.04 -31.62 11.35
C LEU A 66 -13.41 -32.92 10.64
N GLY A 67 -12.75 -33.24 9.52
CA GLY A 67 -12.99 -34.46 8.76
C GLY A 67 -12.67 -35.72 9.55
N ASN A 68 -11.59 -35.70 10.34
CA ASN A 68 -11.21 -36.82 11.20
C ASN A 68 -12.19 -37.02 12.37
N TRP A 69 -12.75 -35.93 12.90
CA TRP A 69 -13.74 -36.01 13.99
C TRP A 69 -15.10 -36.56 13.52
N ILE A 70 -15.48 -36.23 12.27
CA ILE A 70 -16.69 -36.74 11.60
C ILE A 70 -16.48 -38.17 11.05
N GLY A 71 -15.24 -38.65 10.99
CA GLY A 71 -14.87 -39.97 10.45
C GLY A 71 -14.75 -40.03 8.92
N HIS A 72 -15.02 -38.91 8.22
CA HIS A 72 -14.91 -38.80 6.77
C HIS A 72 -14.23 -37.48 6.37
N LEU A 73 -13.08 -37.58 5.69
CA LEU A 73 -12.30 -36.43 5.23
C LEU A 73 -13.10 -35.48 4.32
N TRP A 74 -13.99 -36.02 3.48
CA TRP A 74 -14.79 -35.20 2.57
C TRP A 74 -15.74 -34.24 3.31
N ALA A 75 -16.28 -34.64 4.47
CA ALA A 75 -17.16 -33.80 5.27
C ALA A 75 -16.42 -32.58 5.85
N GLY A 76 -15.14 -32.75 6.21
CA GLY A 76 -14.30 -31.66 6.71
C GLY A 76 -14.06 -30.56 5.66
N TYR A 77 -13.74 -30.95 4.43
CA TYR A 77 -13.61 -30.00 3.31
C TYR A 77 -14.95 -29.34 2.94
N LEU A 78 -16.05 -30.09 2.97
CA LEU A 78 -17.39 -29.56 2.68
C LEU A 78 -17.82 -28.51 3.70
N CYS A 79 -17.55 -28.74 4.99
CA CYS A 79 -17.82 -27.77 6.06
C CYS A 79 -17.04 -26.47 5.85
N VAL A 80 -15.74 -26.57 5.53
CA VAL A 80 -14.89 -25.41 5.23
C VAL A 80 -15.35 -24.70 3.95
N ALA A 81 -15.80 -25.42 2.92
CA ALA A 81 -16.35 -24.84 1.70
C ALA A 81 -17.64 -24.03 1.97
N VAL A 82 -18.55 -24.55 2.80
CA VAL A 82 -19.76 -23.82 3.21
C VAL A 82 -19.41 -22.58 4.03
N PHE A 83 -18.43 -22.67 4.92
CA PHE A 83 -17.93 -21.52 5.68
C PHE A 83 -17.37 -20.43 4.76
N TYR A 84 -16.53 -20.79 3.78
CA TYR A 84 -16.00 -19.85 2.79
C TYR A 84 -17.10 -19.24 1.91
N LEU A 85 -18.12 -20.01 1.55
CA LEU A 85 -19.26 -19.54 0.78
C LEU A 85 -20.09 -18.52 1.57
N LEU A 86 -20.35 -18.79 2.86
CA LEU A 86 -21.00 -17.84 3.76
C LEU A 86 -20.18 -16.56 3.95
N ALA A 87 -18.87 -16.68 4.17
CA ALA A 87 -17.97 -15.53 4.24
C ALA A 87 -18.02 -14.70 2.96
N GLY A 88 -18.01 -15.37 1.79
CA GLY A 88 -18.16 -14.72 0.48
C GLY A 88 -19.47 -13.95 0.33
N ILE A 89 -20.60 -14.51 0.79
CA ILE A 89 -21.90 -13.83 0.77
C ILE A 89 -21.88 -12.60 1.69
N ILE A 90 -21.34 -12.72 2.90
CA ILE A 90 -21.22 -11.61 3.85
C ILE A 90 -20.39 -10.47 3.25
N VAL A 91 -19.26 -10.80 2.62
CA VAL A 91 -18.42 -9.82 1.93
C VAL A 91 -19.15 -9.22 0.74
N TRP A 92 -19.92 -10.00 -0.03
CA TRP A 92 -20.69 -9.50 -1.17
C TRP A 92 -21.74 -8.47 -0.73
N ILE A 93 -22.47 -8.74 0.35
CA ILE A 93 -23.47 -7.81 0.90
C ILE A 93 -22.78 -6.58 1.50
N GLY A 94 -21.67 -6.78 2.21
CA GLY A 94 -20.87 -5.72 2.80
C GLY A 94 -20.02 -4.93 1.80
N ARG A 95 -19.89 -5.37 0.54
CA ARG A 95 -18.94 -4.81 -0.44
C ARG A 95 -19.10 -3.32 -0.63
N GLU A 96 -20.34 -2.84 -0.59
CA GLU A 96 -20.64 -1.44 -0.83
C GLU A 96 -20.30 -0.55 0.37
N LYS A 97 -20.38 -1.09 1.59
CA LYS A 97 -20.11 -0.33 2.82
C LYS A 97 -18.67 -0.51 3.33
N LEU A 98 -18.08 -1.68 3.13
CA LEU A 98 -16.75 -2.04 3.62
C LEU A 98 -15.64 -1.74 2.61
N ILE A 99 -15.92 -1.78 1.30
CA ILE A 99 -14.89 -1.56 0.27
C ILE A 99 -15.12 -0.21 -0.40
N ARG A 100 -16.33 0.05 -0.90
CA ARG A 100 -16.61 1.27 -1.68
C ARG A 100 -16.51 2.55 -0.82
N LEU A 101 -17.07 2.55 0.40
CA LEU A 101 -17.04 3.71 1.29
C LEU A 101 -15.62 4.16 1.71
N PRO A 102 -14.74 3.29 2.24
CA PRO A 102 -13.41 3.73 2.64
C PRO A 102 -12.51 4.06 1.45
N ILE A 103 -12.64 3.35 0.32
CA ILE A 103 -11.89 3.70 -0.90
C ILE A 103 -12.35 5.06 -1.41
N MET A 104 -13.65 5.31 -1.50
CA MET A 104 -14.18 6.60 -1.93
C MET A 104 -13.78 7.72 -0.97
N ASN A 105 -13.85 7.49 0.34
CA ASN A 105 -13.42 8.48 1.34
C ASN A 105 -11.90 8.75 1.26
N SER A 106 -11.08 7.72 1.03
CA SER A 106 -9.62 7.87 0.86
C SER A 106 -9.27 8.59 -0.44
N LEU A 107 -9.96 8.29 -1.54
CA LEU A 107 -9.81 8.99 -2.82
C LEU A 107 -10.27 10.45 -2.72
N ILE A 108 -11.41 10.72 -2.09
CA ILE A 108 -11.90 12.09 -1.85
C ILE A 108 -10.88 12.85 -1.00
N ARG A 109 -10.32 12.25 0.05
CA ARG A 109 -9.32 12.91 0.90
C ARG A 109 -8.00 13.17 0.18
N GLN A 110 -7.59 12.32 -0.76
CA GLN A 110 -6.40 12.56 -1.60
C GLN A 110 -6.64 13.61 -2.70
N LEU A 111 -7.86 13.67 -3.25
CA LEU A 111 -8.18 14.55 -4.38
C LEU A 111 -8.67 15.94 -3.94
N PHE A 112 -9.43 16.01 -2.85
CA PHE A 112 -10.01 17.26 -2.30
C PHE A 112 -9.37 17.71 -0.99
N GLY A 113 -8.67 16.83 -0.27
CA GLY A 113 -8.00 17.18 0.99
C GLY A 113 -6.69 17.96 0.83
N THR A 114 -6.39 18.47 -0.37
CA THR A 114 -5.25 19.38 -0.61
C THR A 114 -5.68 20.85 -0.63
N HIS A 115 -6.97 21.18 -0.39
CA HIS A 115 -7.45 22.56 -0.53
C HIS A 115 -8.29 23.15 0.62
N GLU A 116 -8.41 22.51 1.78
CA GLU A 116 -8.92 23.21 2.98
C GLU A 116 -8.02 22.91 4.19
N GLU A 117 -7.15 23.90 4.46
CA GLU A 117 -6.59 24.36 5.76
C GLU A 117 -6.08 23.25 6.71
N ASP A 118 -4.77 23.06 6.95
CA ASP A 118 -3.74 24.03 7.35
C ASP A 118 -2.34 23.77 6.73
#